data_AF-K0R9D1-F1
#
_entry.id   AF-K0R9D1-F1
#
_cell.length_a   1.000
_cell.length_b   1.000
_cell.length_c   1.000
_cell.angle_alpha   90.00
_cell.angle_beta   90.00
_cell.angle_gamma   90.00
#
_symmetry.space_group_name_H-M   'P 1'
#
loop_
_entity.id
_entity.type
_entity.pdbx_description
1 polymer ?
#
loop_
_entity_poly.entity_id
_entity_poly.type
_entity_poly.pdbx_seq_one_letter_code
_entity_poly.pdbx_strand_id
1 'polypeptide(L)'
;MATSEPSPPSIDTSPISEGRVSITPNLLSNQQVEALLEDAKGLHRNGAFVPGGLRRRKNNRDGSDMTSTTDATTRICDICGLFDDAEKAGPSVGNMDAREELLDLMADLRELLQTYLGIRLSKGMELQYLRYPGISDGQSGGVKQKGFYGRHFDRDPEDESCSCKRKVSLLLYLNTETWDAKKDGGVLRAYMPQKQQQKQARGKTRGRSGIDGKGATHQDIVPKGGTLVLFDSASVEHEVLPTHRERWAVVGWFLEDEDDNRVSMKRKKSDAKQHSRGDQQQRRRKKKKRRRKGEGT
;
A
#
# COMPACT_ATOMS: atom_id res chain seq x y z
N MET A 1 -34.75 9.87 24.82
CA MET A 1 -34.10 10.75 23.84
C MET A 1 -33.45 9.84 22.82
N ALA A 2 -33.90 9.87 21.56
CA ALA A 2 -33.25 9.10 20.50
C ALA A 2 -31.88 9.73 20.25
N THR A 3 -30.82 9.05 20.64
CA THR A 3 -29.46 9.40 20.23
C THR A 3 -29.39 9.15 18.73
N SER A 4 -29.35 10.21 17.92
CA SER A 4 -29.07 10.08 16.50
C SER A 4 -27.72 9.41 16.33
N GLU A 5 -27.69 8.26 15.67
CA GLU A 5 -26.42 7.62 15.31
C GLU A 5 -25.58 8.60 14.49
N PRO A 6 -24.28 8.73 14.79
CA PRO A 6 -23.40 9.59 14.00
C PRO A 6 -23.37 9.08 12.57
N SER A 7 -23.47 10.00 11.61
CA SER A 7 -23.30 9.68 10.19
C SER A 7 -21.96 8.98 9.96
N PRO A 8 -21.91 7.94 9.10
CA PRO A 8 -20.69 7.19 8.85
C PRO A 8 -19.58 8.11 8.32
N PRO A 9 -18.30 7.86 8.70
CA PRO A 9 -17.19 8.69 8.29
C PRO A 9 -16.99 8.64 6.77
N SER A 10 -16.87 9.81 6.15
CA SER A 10 -16.65 9.92 4.70
C SER A 10 -15.18 9.67 4.34
N ILE A 11 -14.93 8.80 3.36
CA ILE A 11 -13.59 8.50 2.86
C ILE A 11 -13.20 9.49 1.75
N ASP A 12 -12.19 10.33 1.98
CA ASP A 12 -11.62 11.21 0.96
C ASP A 12 -10.54 10.48 0.15
N THR A 13 -10.83 10.11 -1.09
CA THR A 13 -9.89 9.40 -1.98
C THR A 13 -9.01 10.35 -2.81
N SER A 14 -9.27 11.67 -2.79
CA SER A 14 -8.53 12.65 -3.61
C SER A 14 -7.01 12.60 -3.40
N PRO A 15 -6.46 12.38 -2.18
CA PRO A 15 -5.01 12.31 -1.98
C PRO A 15 -4.33 11.18 -2.76
N ILE A 16 -5.04 10.06 -2.99
CA ILE A 16 -4.49 8.88 -3.67
C ILE A 16 -4.07 9.24 -5.09
N SER A 17 -4.92 9.96 -5.83
CA SER A 17 -4.64 10.41 -7.20
C SER A 17 -3.46 11.39 -7.30
N GLU A 18 -3.14 12.05 -6.19
CA GLU A 18 -2.01 12.96 -6.07
C GLU A 18 -0.73 12.25 -5.59
N GLY A 19 -0.74 10.93 -5.41
CA GLY A 19 0.40 10.20 -4.83
C GLY A 19 0.65 10.57 -3.37
N ARG A 20 -0.42 10.94 -2.65
CA ARG A 20 -0.43 11.15 -1.19
C ARG A 20 -1.24 10.06 -0.52
N VAL A 21 -1.20 10.05 0.81
CA VAL A 21 -1.95 9.13 1.64
C VAL A 21 -3.33 9.73 1.99
N SER A 22 -4.38 8.95 1.80
CA SER A 22 -5.71 9.20 2.36
C SER A 22 -5.80 8.58 3.75
N ILE A 23 -6.36 9.33 4.72
CA ILE A 23 -6.47 8.91 6.12
C ILE A 23 -7.90 9.18 6.57
N THR A 24 -8.60 8.12 6.98
CA THR A 24 -9.97 8.20 7.53
C THR A 24 -9.94 7.68 8.97
N PRO A 25 -9.88 8.56 9.98
CA PRO A 25 -9.93 8.14 11.38
C PRO A 25 -11.33 7.64 11.74
N ASN A 26 -11.40 6.73 12.71
CA ASN A 26 -12.65 6.20 13.26
C ASN A 26 -13.58 5.58 12.20
N LEU A 27 -13.02 4.98 11.14
CA LEU A 27 -13.79 4.18 10.17
C LEU A 27 -14.50 3.03 10.88
N LEU A 28 -13.76 2.34 11.75
CA LEU A 28 -14.33 1.36 12.66
C LEU A 28 -14.57 1.98 14.03
N SER A 29 -15.67 1.58 14.66
CA SER A 29 -15.90 1.81 16.08
C SER A 29 -14.91 1.03 16.95
N ASN A 30 -14.76 1.43 18.21
CA ASN A 30 -13.92 0.70 19.17
C ASN A 30 -14.36 -0.75 19.35
N GLN A 31 -15.67 -1.02 19.32
CA GLN A 31 -16.21 -2.39 19.41
C GLN A 31 -15.80 -3.25 18.21
N GLN A 32 -15.88 -2.71 16.99
CA GLN A 32 -15.43 -3.42 15.78
C GLN A 32 -13.93 -3.65 15.80
N VAL A 33 -13.14 -2.67 16.27
CA VAL A 33 -11.69 -2.83 16.45
C VAL A 33 -11.38 -3.96 17.44
N GLU A 34 -12.07 -4.00 18.57
CA GLU A 34 -11.89 -5.04 19.59
C GLU A 34 -12.26 -6.43 19.07
N ALA A 35 -13.37 -6.57 18.34
CA ALA A 35 -13.80 -7.83 17.76
C ALA A 35 -12.81 -8.37 16.71
N LEU A 36 -12.28 -7.50 15.84
CA LEU A 36 -11.23 -7.88 14.88
C LEU A 36 -9.90 -8.19 15.55
N LEU A 37 -9.57 -7.49 16.64
CA LEU A 37 -8.37 -7.78 17.40
C LEU A 37 -8.48 -9.12 18.15
N GLU A 38 -9.67 -9.46 18.65
CA GLU A 38 -9.98 -10.78 19.20
C GLU A 38 -9.80 -11.87 18.16
N ASP A 39 -10.32 -11.65 16.94
CA ASP A 39 -10.15 -12.56 15.81
C ASP A 39 -8.67 -12.81 15.50
N ALA A 40 -7.92 -11.73 15.25
CA ALA A 40 -6.50 -11.78 14.93
C ALA A 40 -5.68 -12.47 16.04
N LYS A 41 -5.99 -12.19 17.32
CA LYS A 41 -5.33 -12.86 18.46
C LYS A 41 -5.72 -14.33 18.61
N GLY A 42 -6.96 -14.69 18.28
CA GLY A 42 -7.41 -16.08 18.25
C GLY A 42 -6.61 -16.89 17.22
N LEU A 43 -6.52 -16.38 16.00
CA LEU A 43 -5.71 -16.94 14.92
C LEU A 43 -4.23 -17.04 15.30
N HIS A 44 -3.66 -15.99 15.90
CA HIS A 44 -2.27 -15.99 16.35
C HIS A 44 -2.01 -17.05 17.42
N ARG A 45 -2.89 -17.17 18.43
CA ARG A 45 -2.77 -18.21 19.48
C ARG A 45 -2.89 -19.63 18.94
N ASN A 46 -3.66 -19.82 17.86
CA ASN A 46 -3.80 -21.11 17.19
C ASN A 46 -2.60 -21.45 16.28
N GLY A 47 -1.70 -20.50 16.02
CA GLY A 47 -0.52 -20.71 15.17
C GLY A 47 -0.78 -20.47 13.68
N ALA A 48 -1.86 -19.79 13.32
CA ALA A 48 -2.16 -19.45 11.92
C ALA A 48 -1.24 -18.34 11.36
N PHE A 49 -0.46 -17.67 12.22
CA PHE A 49 0.46 -16.61 11.79
C PHE A 49 1.81 -17.19 11.37
N VAL A 50 2.35 -16.66 10.28
CA VAL A 50 3.70 -16.98 9.77
C VAL A 50 4.60 -15.74 9.78
N PRO A 51 5.93 -15.89 9.91
CA PRO A 51 6.84 -14.75 9.82
C PRO A 51 6.78 -14.04 8.46
N GLY A 52 6.52 -12.73 8.45
CA GLY A 52 6.26 -11.94 7.24
C GLY A 52 7.48 -11.41 6.48
N GLY A 53 8.64 -12.09 6.56
CA GLY A 53 9.88 -11.63 5.92
C GLY A 53 9.80 -11.67 4.39
N LEU A 54 10.32 -10.63 3.71
CA LEU A 54 10.46 -10.65 2.25
C LEU A 54 11.63 -11.54 1.82
N ARG A 55 11.38 -12.43 0.86
CA ARG A 55 12.40 -13.24 0.20
C ARG A 55 13.26 -12.36 -0.71
N ARG A 56 14.56 -12.20 -0.46
CA ARG A 56 15.50 -11.80 -1.52
C ARG A 56 15.73 -13.00 -2.44
N ARG A 57 15.46 -12.86 -3.73
CA ARG A 57 15.98 -13.80 -4.75
C ARG A 57 17.51 -13.74 -4.71
N LYS A 58 18.16 -14.76 -4.15
CA LYS A 58 19.55 -15.06 -4.51
C LYS A 58 19.51 -15.77 -5.86
N ASN A 59 20.14 -15.18 -6.88
CA ASN A 59 20.47 -15.89 -8.11
C ASN A 59 21.55 -16.94 -7.81
N ASN A 60 21.18 -18.09 -7.23
CA ASN A 60 22.05 -19.26 -7.21
C ASN A 60 21.65 -20.20 -8.34
N ARG A 61 22.58 -20.40 -9.28
CA ARG A 61 22.48 -21.33 -10.41
C ARG A 61 22.70 -22.80 -9.99
N ASP A 62 22.27 -23.20 -8.81
CA ASP A 62 22.41 -24.59 -8.40
C ASP A 62 21.19 -25.03 -7.59
N GLY A 63 20.52 -26.05 -8.12
CA GLY A 63 19.22 -26.53 -7.67
C GLY A 63 19.30 -27.40 -6.42
N SER A 64 19.97 -26.91 -5.37
CA SER A 64 19.99 -27.57 -4.07
C SER A 64 19.05 -26.87 -3.07
N ASP A 65 18.21 -27.72 -2.48
CA ASP A 65 17.34 -27.58 -1.31
C ASP A 65 16.99 -26.16 -0.80
N MET A 66 15.70 -25.79 -0.95
CA MET A 66 15.13 -24.52 -0.49
C MET A 66 15.09 -24.46 1.05
N THR A 67 16.20 -24.05 1.67
CA THR A 67 16.20 -23.65 3.08
C THR A 67 15.90 -22.16 3.19
N SER A 68 14.71 -21.84 3.72
CA SER A 68 14.23 -20.47 3.91
C SER A 68 15.03 -19.76 5.02
N THR A 69 15.76 -18.70 4.68
CA THR A 69 16.33 -17.80 5.68
C THR A 69 15.67 -16.43 5.55
N THR A 70 14.84 -16.09 6.54
CA THR A 70 14.20 -14.80 6.78
C THR A 70 15.27 -13.71 6.94
N ASP A 71 15.28 -12.67 6.11
CA ASP A 71 16.18 -11.54 6.32
C ASP A 71 15.53 -10.51 7.26
N ALA A 72 15.71 -10.73 8.57
CA ALA A 72 15.23 -9.86 9.64
C ALA A 72 15.76 -8.41 9.56
N THR A 73 16.66 -8.09 8.61
CA THR A 73 17.12 -6.73 8.37
C THR A 73 16.10 -5.85 7.62
N THR A 74 15.13 -6.45 6.91
CA THR A 74 14.17 -5.69 6.09
C THR A 74 12.84 -5.49 6.81
N ARG A 75 12.34 -6.54 7.48
CA ARG A 75 11.04 -6.53 8.16
C ARG A 75 11.03 -7.55 9.29
N ILE A 76 10.42 -7.17 10.40
CA ILE A 76 10.14 -8.07 11.53
C ILE A 76 8.66 -7.97 11.85
N CYS A 77 7.87 -8.95 11.43
CA CYS A 77 6.44 -9.05 11.72
C CYS A 77 5.96 -10.49 11.53
N ASP A 78 4.75 -10.76 12.00
CA ASP A 78 3.98 -11.96 11.69
C ASP A 78 2.76 -11.57 10.84
N ILE A 79 2.35 -12.45 9.93
CA ILE A 79 1.22 -12.26 9.02
C ILE A 79 0.29 -13.47 9.04
N CYS A 80 -0.98 -13.24 8.79
CA CYS A 80 -1.97 -14.30 8.58
C CYS A 80 -2.90 -13.84 7.45
N GLY A 81 -2.81 -14.49 6.29
CA GLY A 81 -3.67 -14.16 5.16
C GLY A 81 -5.11 -14.60 5.42
N LEU A 82 -6.08 -13.73 5.07
CA LEU A 82 -7.48 -13.97 5.40
C LEU A 82 -8.15 -14.96 4.44
N PHE A 83 -7.62 -15.10 3.23
CA PHE A 83 -8.12 -16.01 2.20
C PHE A 83 -7.35 -17.33 2.11
N ASP A 84 -6.45 -17.59 3.06
CA ASP A 84 -5.65 -18.82 3.09
C ASP A 84 -5.39 -19.30 4.52
N ASP A 85 -4.58 -18.61 5.31
CA ASP A 85 -4.16 -19.04 6.63
C ASP A 85 -5.35 -19.05 7.62
N ALA A 86 -6.14 -17.97 7.59
CA ALA A 86 -7.31 -17.83 8.45
C ALA A 86 -8.45 -18.79 8.07
N GLU A 87 -8.61 -19.09 6.78
CA GLU A 87 -9.58 -20.07 6.28
C GLU A 87 -9.18 -21.49 6.70
N LYS A 88 -7.89 -21.84 6.58
CA LYS A 88 -7.36 -23.15 7.01
C LYS A 88 -7.48 -23.37 8.52
N ALA A 89 -7.41 -22.32 9.33
CA ALA A 89 -7.59 -22.42 10.78
C ALA A 89 -9.01 -22.87 11.17
N GLY A 90 -9.99 -22.67 10.27
CA GLY A 90 -11.37 -23.09 10.44
C GLY A 90 -12.24 -22.09 11.22
N PRO A 91 -13.57 -22.27 11.16
CA PRO A 91 -14.53 -21.26 11.62
C PRO A 91 -14.61 -21.10 13.14
N SER A 92 -14.09 -22.05 13.91
CA SER A 92 -14.07 -21.99 15.38
C SER A 92 -12.87 -21.21 15.93
N VAL A 93 -11.96 -20.71 15.08
CA VAL A 93 -10.75 -20.01 15.50
C VAL A 93 -10.89 -18.51 15.26
N GLY A 94 -10.80 -17.75 16.36
CA GLY A 94 -10.97 -16.30 16.34
C GLY A 94 -12.44 -15.92 16.45
N ASN A 95 -12.80 -14.80 15.85
CA ASN A 95 -14.14 -14.23 15.80
C ASN A 95 -14.54 -14.15 14.32
N MET A 96 -15.21 -15.20 13.84
CA MET A 96 -15.58 -15.34 12.43
C MET A 96 -16.55 -14.25 11.99
N ASP A 97 -17.54 -13.91 12.82
CA ASP A 97 -18.54 -12.89 12.49
C ASP A 97 -17.85 -11.53 12.20
N ALA A 98 -16.91 -11.12 13.06
CA ALA A 98 -16.14 -9.90 12.83
C ALA A 98 -15.32 -9.94 11.54
N ARG A 99 -14.78 -11.12 11.21
CA ARG A 99 -14.01 -11.32 9.97
C ARG A 99 -14.89 -11.23 8.74
N GLU A 100 -16.09 -11.82 8.76
CA GLU A 100 -17.05 -11.73 7.66
C GLU A 100 -17.50 -10.27 7.45
N GLU A 101 -17.82 -9.54 8.53
CA GLU A 101 -18.13 -8.10 8.45
C GLU A 101 -16.98 -7.28 7.85
N LEU A 102 -15.72 -7.61 8.19
CA LEU A 102 -14.55 -6.99 7.57
C LEU A 102 -14.48 -7.28 6.07
N LEU A 103 -14.75 -8.51 5.64
CA LEU A 103 -14.72 -8.88 4.22
C LEU A 103 -15.78 -8.12 3.42
N ASP A 104 -16.98 -7.97 3.97
CA ASP A 104 -18.06 -7.17 3.36
C ASP A 104 -17.65 -5.69 3.26
N LEU A 105 -17.09 -5.13 4.35
CA LEU A 105 -16.57 -3.76 4.34
C LEU A 105 -15.47 -3.57 3.27
N MET A 106 -14.58 -4.55 3.09
CA MET A 106 -13.55 -4.48 2.05
C MET A 106 -14.13 -4.57 0.64
N ALA A 107 -15.21 -5.33 0.44
CA ALA A 107 -15.91 -5.41 -0.83
C ALA A 107 -16.58 -4.06 -1.19
N ASP A 108 -17.23 -3.42 -0.23
CA ASP A 108 -17.82 -2.08 -0.41
C ASP A 108 -16.74 -1.02 -0.67
N LEU A 109 -15.63 -1.07 0.07
CA LEU A 109 -14.52 -0.17 -0.12
C LEU A 109 -13.90 -0.31 -1.52
N ARG A 110 -13.82 -1.53 -2.07
CA ARG A 110 -13.38 -1.77 -3.45
C ARG A 110 -14.27 -1.04 -4.46
N GLU A 111 -15.59 -1.19 -4.32
CA GLU A 111 -16.59 -0.56 -5.21
C GLU A 111 -16.55 0.98 -5.13
N LEU A 112 -16.32 1.52 -3.92
CA LEU A 112 -16.06 2.94 -3.72
C LEU A 112 -14.80 3.38 -4.47
N LEU A 113 -13.67 2.69 -4.25
CA LEU A 113 -12.38 3.06 -4.83
C LEU A 113 -12.38 3.02 -6.35
N GLN A 114 -12.93 1.97 -6.97
CA GLN A 114 -13.01 1.89 -8.44
C GLN A 114 -13.80 3.07 -9.02
N THR A 115 -14.87 3.50 -8.33
CA THR A 115 -15.74 4.59 -8.78
C THR A 115 -15.01 5.93 -8.72
N TYR A 116 -14.42 6.24 -7.56
CA TYR A 116 -13.75 7.53 -7.36
C TYR A 116 -12.45 7.67 -8.13
N LEU A 117 -11.69 6.59 -8.28
CA LEU A 117 -10.42 6.60 -9.00
C LEU A 117 -10.61 6.41 -10.51
N GLY A 118 -11.81 6.02 -10.96
CA GLY A 118 -12.10 5.78 -12.38
C GLY A 118 -11.27 4.63 -12.97
N ILE A 119 -10.97 3.62 -12.16
CA ILE A 119 -10.18 2.43 -12.54
C ILE A 119 -11.01 1.17 -12.35
N ARG A 120 -10.67 0.06 -13.02
CA ARG A 120 -11.28 -1.24 -12.73
C ARG A 120 -10.39 -2.03 -11.77
N LEU A 121 -10.95 -2.37 -10.61
CA LEU A 121 -10.32 -3.23 -9.63
C LEU A 121 -10.83 -4.67 -9.79
N SER A 122 -9.93 -5.63 -9.68
CA SER A 122 -10.24 -7.05 -9.64
C SER A 122 -11.16 -7.35 -8.46
N LYS A 123 -12.08 -8.33 -8.63
CA LYS A 123 -12.87 -8.86 -7.51
C LYS A 123 -11.98 -9.48 -6.42
N GLY A 124 -10.87 -10.08 -6.81
CA GLY A 124 -9.87 -10.61 -5.89
C GLY A 124 -9.00 -9.49 -5.32
N MET A 125 -8.70 -9.60 -4.03
CA MET A 125 -7.77 -8.73 -3.32
C MET A 125 -6.82 -9.56 -2.47
N GLU A 126 -5.73 -8.96 -2.03
CA GLU A 126 -4.88 -9.52 -1.00
C GLU A 126 -5.27 -8.89 0.33
N LEU A 127 -5.47 -9.69 1.38
CA LEU A 127 -5.87 -9.20 2.69
C LEU A 127 -5.29 -10.09 3.78
N GLN A 128 -4.69 -9.48 4.79
CA GLN A 128 -4.01 -10.20 5.87
C GLN A 128 -4.07 -9.43 7.19
N TYR A 129 -4.15 -10.15 8.30
CA TYR A 129 -3.76 -9.59 9.59
C TYR A 129 -2.25 -9.47 9.66
N LEU A 130 -1.82 -8.41 10.33
CA LEU A 130 -0.43 -8.06 10.47
C LEU A 130 -0.12 -7.72 11.92
N ARG A 131 0.93 -8.35 12.45
CA ARG A 131 1.40 -8.14 13.82
C ARG A 131 2.87 -7.75 13.82
N TYR A 132 3.18 -6.61 14.40
CA TYR A 132 4.56 -6.24 14.75
C TYR A 132 4.78 -6.49 16.25
N PRO A 133 5.78 -7.29 16.64
CA PRO A 133 6.07 -7.52 18.06
C PRO A 133 6.61 -6.25 18.75
N GLY A 134 6.21 -6.06 20.02
CA GLY A 134 6.74 -5.02 20.90
C GLY A 134 8.01 -5.47 21.65
N ILE A 135 8.56 -4.59 22.51
CA ILE A 135 9.74 -4.93 23.34
C ILE A 135 9.38 -5.96 24.43
N SER A 136 8.15 -5.91 24.92
CA SER A 136 7.63 -6.79 25.97
C SER A 136 7.31 -8.21 25.49
N ASP A 137 7.23 -8.42 24.17
CA ASP A 137 6.95 -9.72 23.58
C ASP A 137 8.25 -10.52 23.60
N GLY A 138 8.57 -11.09 24.75
CA GLY A 138 9.73 -11.96 24.93
C GLY A 138 9.67 -13.13 23.96
N GLN A 139 10.30 -13.01 22.80
CA GLN A 139 10.54 -14.16 21.93
C GLN A 139 11.44 -15.14 22.67
N SER A 140 10.97 -16.39 22.80
CA SER A 140 11.80 -17.54 23.18
C SER A 140 12.97 -17.62 22.21
N GLY A 141 14.16 -17.21 22.64
CA GLY A 141 15.36 -17.15 21.79
C GLY A 141 16.32 -16.00 22.05
N GLY A 142 16.00 -15.06 22.95
CA GLY A 142 17.00 -14.18 23.57
C GLY A 142 17.36 -12.88 22.83
N VAL A 143 16.76 -12.59 21.66
CA VAL A 143 16.94 -11.29 20.99
C VAL A 143 15.64 -10.51 21.01
N LYS A 144 15.57 -9.46 21.84
CA LYS A 144 14.44 -8.52 21.90
C LYS A 144 14.44 -7.64 20.64
N GLN A 145 13.86 -8.10 19.55
CA GLN A 145 13.76 -7.31 18.32
C GLN A 145 12.41 -6.60 18.26
N LYS A 146 12.46 -5.28 17.99
CA LYS A 146 11.28 -4.45 17.79
C LYS A 146 10.73 -4.72 16.40
N GLY A 147 9.42 -4.89 16.27
CA GLY A 147 8.79 -4.97 14.96
C GLY A 147 8.99 -3.68 14.17
N PHE A 148 9.35 -3.80 12.91
CA PHE A 148 9.52 -2.68 11.97
C PHE A 148 9.41 -3.17 10.52
N TYR A 149 9.31 -2.23 9.57
CA TYR A 149 9.48 -2.50 8.16
C TYR A 149 10.24 -1.33 7.53
N GLY A 150 11.43 -1.60 7.00
CA GLY A 150 12.24 -0.61 6.30
C GLY A 150 11.52 0.02 5.10
N ARG A 151 12.06 1.14 4.65
CA ARG A 151 11.53 1.95 3.54
C ARG A 151 11.40 1.17 2.23
N HIS A 152 10.20 1.17 1.65
CA HIS A 152 9.85 0.42 0.44
C HIS A 152 8.66 1.04 -0.31
N PHE A 153 8.40 0.50 -1.50
CA PHE A 153 7.11 0.59 -2.20
C PHE A 153 6.42 -0.77 -2.17
N ASP A 154 5.08 -0.79 -2.16
CA ASP A 154 4.32 -2.03 -2.22
C ASP A 154 4.27 -2.65 -3.62
N ARG A 155 4.43 -1.79 -4.62
CA ARG A 155 4.71 -2.13 -6.01
C ARG A 155 5.90 -1.29 -6.46
N ASP A 156 6.94 -1.94 -6.94
CA ASP A 156 8.11 -1.25 -7.49
C ASP A 156 7.67 -0.34 -8.67
N PRO A 157 7.89 0.99 -8.60
CA PRO A 157 7.49 1.91 -9.67
C PRO A 157 8.27 1.68 -10.97
N GLU A 158 9.44 1.01 -10.91
CA GLU A 158 10.27 0.69 -12.07
C GLU A 158 9.99 -0.71 -12.65
N ASP A 159 9.11 -1.51 -12.02
CA ASP A 159 8.73 -2.82 -12.54
C ASP A 159 7.82 -2.73 -13.77
N GLU A 160 8.46 -2.69 -14.95
CA GLU A 160 7.80 -2.71 -16.25
C GLU A 160 7.15 -4.05 -16.60
N SER A 161 7.47 -5.14 -15.88
CA SER A 161 6.90 -6.47 -16.16
C SER A 161 5.39 -6.54 -15.88
N CYS A 162 4.86 -5.58 -15.13
CA CYS A 162 3.48 -5.56 -14.63
C CYS A 162 3.09 -6.86 -13.90
N SER A 163 4.07 -7.58 -13.34
CA SER A 163 3.84 -8.84 -12.64
C SER A 163 3.08 -8.61 -11.32
N CYS A 164 3.36 -7.49 -10.65
CA CYS A 164 2.63 -7.04 -9.47
C CYS A 164 1.43 -6.16 -9.89
N LYS A 165 0.22 -6.65 -9.60
CA LYS A 165 -1.05 -5.96 -9.94
C LYS A 165 -1.58 -5.05 -8.84
N ARG A 166 -0.86 -4.93 -7.72
CA ARG A 166 -1.26 -4.08 -6.59
C ARG A 166 -1.40 -2.65 -7.06
N LYS A 167 -2.59 -2.08 -6.85
CA LYS A 167 -2.95 -0.74 -7.32
C LYS A 167 -3.19 0.21 -6.16
N VAL A 168 -3.98 -0.21 -5.18
CA VAL A 168 -4.24 0.56 -3.96
C VAL A 168 -3.86 -0.29 -2.76
N SER A 169 -2.98 0.25 -1.92
CA SER A 169 -2.59 -0.32 -0.63
C SER A 169 -3.54 0.15 0.46
N LEU A 170 -3.80 -0.73 1.41
CA LEU A 170 -4.70 -0.52 2.55
C LEU A 170 -4.00 -0.87 3.86
N LEU A 171 -4.16 -0.02 4.86
CA LEU A 171 -3.95 -0.37 6.26
C LEU A 171 -5.17 0.06 7.07
N LEU A 172 -5.70 -0.84 7.89
CA LEU A 172 -6.74 -0.55 8.87
C LEU A 172 -6.23 -0.94 10.25
N TYR A 173 -6.03 0.05 11.11
CA TYR A 173 -5.35 -0.15 12.38
C TYR A 173 -6.28 -0.77 13.44
N LEU A 174 -5.78 -1.80 14.13
CA LEU A 174 -6.51 -2.53 15.16
C LEU A 174 -5.95 -2.29 16.56
N ASN A 175 -5.25 -1.17 16.75
CA ASN A 175 -4.64 -0.84 18.03
C ASN A 175 -5.61 -0.10 18.95
N THR A 176 -5.21 0.16 20.19
CA THR A 176 -5.99 1.05 21.06
C THR A 176 -6.07 2.48 20.48
N GLU A 177 -7.18 3.16 20.71
CA GLU A 177 -7.35 4.59 20.41
C GLU A 177 -6.35 5.49 21.18
N THR A 178 -5.83 4.98 22.30
CA THR A 178 -4.90 5.69 23.19
C THR A 178 -3.44 5.59 22.77
N TRP A 179 -3.14 5.10 21.56
CA TRP A 179 -1.77 4.92 21.06
C TRP A 179 -0.96 6.21 21.12
N ASP A 180 0.18 6.18 21.81
CA ASP A 180 1.08 7.33 21.97
C ASP A 180 2.34 7.10 21.12
N ALA A 181 2.39 7.73 19.96
CA ALA A 181 3.53 7.60 19.04
C ALA A 181 4.90 7.90 19.66
N LYS A 182 4.97 8.75 20.70
CA LYS A 182 6.25 9.07 21.36
C LYS A 182 6.72 7.94 22.28
N LYS A 183 5.79 7.18 22.85
CA LYS A 183 6.09 6.08 23.78
C LYS A 183 6.10 4.72 23.06
N ASP A 184 5.08 4.48 22.25
CA ASP A 184 4.80 3.20 21.60
C ASP A 184 5.51 3.05 20.24
N GLY A 185 5.95 4.16 19.63
CA GLY A 185 6.54 4.15 18.28
C GLY A 185 5.56 3.63 17.22
N GLY A 186 6.05 2.82 16.27
CA GLY A 186 5.19 2.11 15.31
C GLY A 186 4.52 2.97 14.24
N VAL A 187 4.94 4.23 14.12
CA VAL A 187 4.42 5.20 13.15
C VAL A 187 4.67 4.71 11.72
N LEU A 188 3.65 4.82 10.87
CA LEU A 188 3.82 4.70 9.42
C LEU A 188 4.33 6.05 8.90
N ARG A 189 5.49 6.05 8.26
CA ARG A 189 6.06 7.24 7.62
C ARG A 189 5.93 7.10 6.11
N ALA A 190 5.17 8.00 5.50
CA ALA A 190 4.97 8.07 4.06
C ALA A 190 5.74 9.25 3.45
N TYR A 191 6.50 9.01 2.40
CA TYR A 191 7.36 10.01 1.76
C TYR A 191 6.65 10.65 0.56
N MET A 192 6.61 11.99 0.50
CA MET A 192 5.95 12.69 -0.60
C MET A 192 6.84 12.73 -1.86
N PRO A 193 6.25 12.66 -3.07
CA PRO A 193 6.99 12.74 -4.33
C PRO A 193 7.78 14.06 -4.49
N GLN A 194 9.00 13.98 -5.04
CA GLN A 194 9.89 15.15 -5.25
C GLN A 194 9.26 16.29 -6.07
N LYS A 195 8.36 15.99 -7.02
CA LYS A 195 7.66 17.02 -7.83
C LYS A 195 6.76 17.94 -6.98
N GLN A 196 6.26 17.46 -5.83
CA GLN A 196 5.44 18.25 -4.91
C GLN A 196 6.28 19.08 -3.94
N GLN A 197 7.49 18.61 -3.59
CA GLN A 197 8.45 19.33 -2.76
C GLN A 197 8.85 20.68 -3.37
N GLN A 198 8.96 20.75 -4.71
CA GLN A 198 9.27 22.01 -5.42
C GLN A 198 8.12 23.03 -5.42
N LYS A 199 6.85 22.59 -5.38
CA LYS A 199 5.70 23.50 -5.27
C LYS A 199 5.59 24.13 -3.87
N GLN A 200 5.85 23.35 -2.82
CA GLN A 200 5.84 23.86 -1.44
C GLN A 200 7.04 24.76 -1.11
N ALA A 201 8.22 24.50 -1.71
CA ALA A 201 9.42 25.31 -1.52
C ALA A 201 9.34 26.72 -2.15
N ARG A 202 8.47 26.94 -3.15
CA ARG A 202 8.30 28.24 -3.81
C ARG A 202 7.59 29.31 -2.96
N GLY A 203 7.08 28.96 -1.77
CA GLY A 203 6.40 29.88 -0.84
C GLY A 203 7.16 30.23 0.44
N LYS A 204 8.37 29.71 0.68
CA LYS A 204 9.13 29.97 1.91
C LYS A 204 10.47 30.67 1.62
N THR A 205 10.61 31.88 2.12
CA THR A 205 11.84 32.69 2.10
C THR A 205 13.01 31.90 2.71
N ARG A 206 14.16 31.98 2.05
CA ARG A 206 15.38 31.22 2.34
C ARG A 206 15.93 31.51 3.75
N GLY A 207 15.53 30.70 4.72
CA GLY A 207 16.23 30.55 6.00
C GLY A 207 17.31 29.47 5.88
N ARG A 208 18.56 29.84 6.18
CA ARG A 208 19.75 28.99 6.12
C ARG A 208 19.77 28.01 7.31
N SER A 209 19.72 26.70 7.09
CA SER A 209 20.13 25.72 8.11
C SER A 209 20.39 24.32 7.54
N GLY A 210 21.51 23.73 7.96
CA GLY A 210 21.65 22.29 8.24
C GLY A 210 22.06 21.38 7.08
N ILE A 211 23.33 21.01 7.06
CA ILE A 211 23.90 19.93 6.23
C ILE A 211 23.55 18.60 6.91
N ASP A 212 22.39 18.06 6.58
CA ASP A 212 22.03 16.67 6.77
C ASP A 212 21.02 16.38 5.64
N GLY A 213 21.08 15.21 4.99
CA GLY A 213 20.37 14.86 3.73
C GLY A 213 18.82 14.92 3.76
N LYS A 214 18.26 16.09 4.11
CA LYS A 214 16.87 16.44 4.39
C LYS A 214 16.20 17.05 3.15
N GLY A 215 16.04 16.23 2.12
CA GLY A 215 15.29 16.62 0.92
C GLY A 215 13.83 16.16 0.92
N ALA A 216 13.51 15.03 1.57
CA ALA A 216 12.20 14.42 1.45
C ALA A 216 11.21 14.90 2.54
N THR A 217 10.16 15.60 2.13
CA THR A 217 8.99 15.85 2.98
C THR A 217 8.25 14.53 3.20
N HIS A 218 7.92 14.22 4.45
CA HIS A 218 7.18 13.01 4.82
C HIS A 218 5.94 13.36 5.65
N GLN A 219 4.99 12.44 5.68
CA GLN A 219 3.80 12.45 6.53
C GLN A 219 3.87 11.25 7.46
N ASP A 220 3.76 11.51 8.76
CA ASP A 220 3.74 10.49 9.80
C ASP A 220 2.28 10.21 10.21
N ILE A 221 1.90 8.93 10.21
CA ILE A 221 0.56 8.44 10.57
C ILE A 221 0.66 7.58 11.83
N VAL A 222 -0.02 8.02 12.88
CA VAL A 222 -0.12 7.28 14.16
C VAL A 222 -1.09 6.09 13.96
N PRO A 223 -0.71 4.87 14.37
CA PRO A 223 -1.52 3.68 14.10
C PRO A 223 -2.68 3.51 15.08
N LYS A 224 -3.53 4.54 15.25
CA LYS A 224 -4.68 4.50 16.17
C LYS A 224 -5.78 3.56 15.67
N GLY A 225 -6.42 2.83 16.58
CA GLY A 225 -7.55 1.95 16.29
C GLY A 225 -8.61 2.58 15.39
N GLY A 226 -9.15 1.77 14.46
CA GLY A 226 -10.22 2.15 13.56
C GLY A 226 -9.83 3.15 12.48
N THR A 227 -8.55 3.54 12.39
CA THR A 227 -8.07 4.44 11.34
C THR A 227 -7.74 3.66 10.08
N LEU A 228 -8.41 4.02 8.97
CA LEU A 228 -8.11 3.54 7.62
C LEU A 228 -7.08 4.44 6.96
N VAL A 229 -6.12 3.83 6.28
CA VAL A 229 -5.09 4.46 5.47
C VAL A 229 -5.09 3.83 4.09
N LEU A 230 -5.14 4.67 3.06
CA LEU A 230 -5.15 4.26 1.66
C LEU A 230 -4.12 5.05 0.85
N PHE A 231 -3.41 4.39 -0.06
CA PHE A 231 -2.51 5.05 -1.01
C PHE A 231 -2.27 4.21 -2.26
N ASP A 232 -1.80 4.85 -3.33
CA ASP A 232 -1.40 4.15 -4.56
C ASP A 232 -0.11 3.36 -4.32
N SER A 233 -0.16 2.05 -4.61
CA SER A 233 0.90 1.09 -4.24
C SER A 233 2.26 1.37 -4.89
N ALA A 234 2.29 2.10 -6.01
CA ALA A 234 3.52 2.42 -6.74
C ALA A 234 4.00 3.87 -6.50
N SER A 235 3.15 4.73 -5.95
CA SER A 235 3.43 6.16 -5.84
C SER A 235 3.94 6.58 -4.46
N VAL A 236 3.61 5.81 -3.41
CA VAL A 236 3.93 6.17 -2.03
C VAL A 236 4.99 5.24 -1.45
N GLU A 237 6.21 5.76 -1.40
CA GLU A 237 7.29 5.13 -0.64
C GLU A 237 7.02 5.32 0.86
N HIS A 238 7.18 4.27 1.65
CA HIS A 238 6.84 4.32 3.06
C HIS A 238 7.64 3.32 3.90
N GLU A 239 7.65 3.54 5.21
CA GLU A 239 8.24 2.62 6.19
C GLU A 239 7.40 2.57 7.47
N VAL A 240 7.54 1.47 8.22
CA VAL A 240 7.00 1.35 9.57
C VAL A 240 8.15 1.48 10.55
N LEU A 241 8.17 2.59 11.29
CA LEU A 241 9.18 2.84 12.31
C LEU A 241 9.09 1.79 13.43
N PRO A 242 10.21 1.48 14.12
CA PRO A 242 10.20 0.49 15.19
C PRO A 242 9.13 0.75 16.24
N THR A 243 8.40 -0.30 16.62
CA THR A 243 7.39 -0.22 17.68
C THR A 243 7.92 -0.76 19.00
N HIS A 244 7.40 -0.24 20.11
CA HIS A 244 7.73 -0.67 21.48
C HIS A 244 6.62 -1.49 22.12
N ARG A 245 5.44 -1.45 21.50
CA ARG A 245 4.23 -2.15 21.89
C ARG A 245 3.78 -3.04 20.73
N GLU A 246 3.08 -4.11 21.03
CA GLU A 246 2.48 -4.94 19.99
C GLU A 246 1.55 -4.08 19.11
N ARG A 247 1.78 -4.11 17.79
CA ARG A 247 1.07 -3.28 16.81
C ARG A 247 0.36 -4.15 15.79
N TRP A 248 -0.95 -3.98 15.71
CA TRP A 248 -1.85 -4.73 14.85
C TRP A 248 -2.44 -3.86 13.73
N ALA A 249 -2.62 -4.48 12.56
CA ALA A 249 -3.38 -3.91 11.46
C ALA A 249 -3.96 -5.03 10.61
N VAL A 250 -5.09 -4.75 9.96
CA VAL A 250 -5.40 -5.39 8.67
C VAL A 250 -4.60 -4.65 7.62
N VAL A 251 -3.90 -5.37 6.75
CA VAL A 251 -3.27 -4.77 5.57
C VAL A 251 -3.70 -5.52 4.33
N GLY A 252 -3.75 -4.83 3.20
CA GLY A 252 -4.18 -5.46 1.97
C GLY A 252 -3.87 -4.63 0.74
N TRP A 253 -4.16 -5.24 -0.41
CA TRP A 253 -3.96 -4.62 -1.71
C TRP A 253 -5.14 -4.92 -2.63
N PHE A 254 -5.76 -3.86 -3.14
CA PHE A 254 -6.69 -3.96 -4.26
C PHE A 254 -5.89 -4.06 -5.55
N LEU A 255 -6.27 -5.03 -6.39
CA LEU A 255 -5.54 -5.37 -7.60
C LEU A 255 -6.20 -4.74 -8.83
N GLU A 256 -5.39 -4.33 -9.81
CA GLU A 256 -5.88 -3.88 -11.12
C GLU A 256 -6.43 -5.07 -11.93
N ASP A 257 -7.57 -4.87 -12.60
CA ASP A 257 -8.20 -5.89 -13.46
C ASP A 257 -7.42 -6.05 -14.78
N GLU A 258 -7.17 -7.28 -15.22
CA GLU A 258 -6.31 -7.58 -16.38
C GLU A 258 -6.86 -7.05 -17.71
N ASP A 259 -8.19 -6.97 -17.83
CA ASP A 259 -8.84 -6.61 -19.08
C ASP A 259 -8.59 -5.14 -19.47
N ASP A 260 -8.41 -4.23 -18.50
CA ASP A 260 -8.14 -2.82 -18.80
C ASP A 260 -6.68 -2.59 -19.24
N ASN A 261 -5.71 -3.36 -18.71
CA ASN A 261 -4.31 -3.22 -19.09
C ASN A 261 -4.10 -3.56 -20.59
N ARG A 262 -4.82 -4.57 -21.11
CA ARG A 262 -4.83 -4.90 -22.55
C ARG A 262 -5.49 -3.81 -23.41
N VAL A 263 -6.53 -3.14 -22.92
CA VAL A 263 -7.25 -2.07 -23.66
C VAL A 263 -6.45 -0.77 -23.64
N SER A 264 -5.90 -0.37 -22.48
CA SER A 264 -5.02 0.79 -22.30
C SER A 264 -3.74 0.68 -23.13
N MET A 265 -3.08 -0.49 -23.14
CA MET A 265 -1.93 -0.73 -24.03
C MET A 265 -2.29 -0.67 -25.51
N LYS A 266 -3.46 -1.18 -25.92
CA LYS A 266 -3.93 -1.09 -27.31
C LYS A 266 -4.18 0.36 -27.73
N ARG A 267 -4.78 1.19 -26.86
CA ARG A 267 -5.01 2.63 -27.09
C ARG A 267 -3.69 3.41 -27.22
N LYS A 268 -2.75 3.23 -26.29
CA LYS A 268 -1.43 3.89 -26.38
C LYS A 268 -0.65 3.50 -27.65
N LYS A 269 -0.74 2.24 -28.08
CA LYS A 269 -0.13 1.76 -29.34
C LYS A 269 -0.83 2.32 -30.58
N SER A 270 -2.16 2.48 -30.57
CA SER A 270 -2.89 3.09 -31.70
C SER A 270 -2.55 4.56 -31.87
N ASP A 271 -2.46 5.30 -30.77
CA ASP A 271 -2.19 6.74 -30.80
C ASP A 271 -0.75 7.03 -31.25
N ALA A 272 0.22 6.28 -30.75
CA ALA A 272 1.61 6.35 -31.21
C ALA A 272 1.75 6.01 -32.72
N LYS A 273 0.98 5.04 -33.21
CA LYS A 273 0.97 4.63 -34.62
C LYS A 273 0.30 5.67 -35.52
N GLN A 274 -0.75 6.35 -35.05
CA GLN A 274 -1.36 7.47 -35.76
C GLN A 274 -0.42 8.68 -35.83
N HIS A 275 0.26 9.02 -34.74
CA HIS A 275 1.21 10.13 -34.69
C HIS A 275 2.39 9.90 -35.65
N SER A 276 2.98 8.69 -35.65
CA SER A 276 4.05 8.30 -36.57
C SER A 276 3.65 8.36 -38.04
N ARG A 277 2.41 7.95 -38.37
CA ARG A 277 1.87 8.03 -39.74
C ARG A 277 1.67 9.47 -40.20
N GLY A 278 1.20 10.35 -39.31
CA GLY A 278 1.07 11.79 -39.59
C GLY A 278 2.41 12.43 -39.95
N ASP A 279 3.45 12.16 -39.16
CA ASP A 279 4.81 12.67 -39.39
C ASP A 279 5.41 12.19 -40.71
N GLN A 280 5.25 10.91 -41.05
CA GLN A 280 5.73 10.37 -42.32
C GLN A 280 5.01 11.01 -43.53
N GLN A 281 3.71 11.24 -43.41
CA GLN A 281 2.92 11.85 -44.48
C GLN A 281 3.31 13.34 -44.69
N GLN A 282 3.58 14.06 -43.60
CA GLN A 282 4.04 15.45 -43.65
C GLN A 282 5.46 15.58 -44.24
N ARG A 283 6.38 14.67 -43.89
CA ARG A 283 7.73 14.60 -44.47
C ARG A 283 7.69 14.31 -45.98
N ARG A 284 6.83 13.37 -46.42
CA ARG A 284 6.63 13.06 -47.85
C ARG A 284 6.08 14.26 -48.65
N ARG A 285 5.12 15.00 -48.08
CA ARG A 285 4.57 16.24 -48.69
C ARG A 285 5.64 17.33 -48.82
N LYS A 286 6.48 17.54 -47.80
CA LYS A 286 7.60 18.49 -47.85
C LYS A 286 8.63 18.11 -48.93
N LYS A 287 8.95 16.81 -49.07
CA LYS A 287 9.89 16.32 -50.10
C LYS A 287 9.34 16.48 -51.53
N LYS A 288 8.04 16.23 -51.76
CA LYS A 288 7.38 16.48 -53.05
C LYS A 288 7.33 17.98 -53.42
N LYS A 289 7.05 18.87 -52.45
CA LYS A 289 7.08 20.33 -52.68
C LYS A 289 8.48 20.84 -53.02
N ARG A 290 9.53 20.29 -52.41
CA ARG A 290 10.93 20.64 -52.73
C ARG A 290 11.34 20.22 -54.14
N ARG A 291 10.95 19.02 -54.58
CA ARG A 291 11.21 18.54 -55.96
C ARG A 291 10.54 19.41 -57.01
N ARG A 292 9.27 19.77 -56.82
CA ARG A 292 8.53 20.65 -57.74
C ARG A 292 9.06 22.09 -57.82
N LYS A 293 9.84 22.55 -56.84
CA LYS A 293 10.47 23.88 -56.85
C LYS A 293 11.87 23.89 -57.50
N GLY A 294 12.46 22.73 -57.78
CA GLY A 294 13.78 22.61 -58.40
C GLY A 294 13.76 22.26 -59.90
N GLU A 295 12.59 22.05 -60.50
CA GLU A 295 12.40 21.73 -61.93
C GLU A 295 11.93 22.97 -62.74
N GLY A 296 12.05 24.18 -62.17
CA GLY A 296 11.55 25.43 -62.74
C GLY A 296 12.62 26.53 -62.89
N THR A 297 13.87 26.13 -63.12
CA THR A 297 14.98 27.01 -63.52
C THR A 297 15.70 26.40 -64.69
#